data_AF-A0A9W6PB17-F1
#
_entry.id   AF-A0A9W6PB17-F1
#
_cell.length_a   1.000
_cell.length_b   1.000
_cell.length_c   1.000
_cell.angle_alpha   90.00
_cell.angle_beta   90.00
_cell.angle_gamma   90.00
#
_symmetry.space_group_name_H-M   'P 1'
#
loop_
_entity.id
_entity.type
_entity.pdbx_description
1 polymer ?
#
loop_
_entity_poly.entity_id
_entity_poly.type
_entity_poly.pdbx_seq_one_letter_code
_entity_poly.pdbx_strand_id
1 'polypeptide(L)'
;MTTSPGIWIAAVPSLGPEDVGVLLAVDTTSADPGERAVNALLGYGHEGEEGVFHLLPHDLAARYARAPGRLAVTLVTARAVLTRCLAEHPGLLAEFGPPGDDDEWVPLLRRELATDFVPAERDGEPQVVLLIDHAGPAASAAELIAAFEAGEAGVAVLNAQ
;
A
#
# COMPACT_ATOMS: atom_id res chain seq x y z
N MET A 1 0.68 -36.75 6.26
CA MET A 1 -0.54 -35.99 5.97
C MET A 1 -0.16 -34.53 5.92
N THR A 2 -0.12 -33.96 4.71
CA THR A 2 0.21 -32.57 4.44
C THR A 2 -1.02 -31.72 4.70
N THR A 3 -1.02 -30.93 5.76
CA THR A 3 -2.01 -29.88 5.97
C THR A 3 -1.71 -28.76 4.98
N SER A 4 -2.58 -28.58 3.98
CA SER A 4 -2.59 -27.37 3.15
C SER A 4 -2.73 -26.15 4.06
N PRO A 5 -1.90 -25.11 3.94
CA PRO A 5 -2.16 -23.84 4.59
C PRO A 5 -3.28 -23.17 3.78
N GLY A 6 -4.52 -23.41 4.18
CA GLY A 6 -5.71 -22.75 3.63
C GLY A 6 -5.65 -21.24 3.82
N ILE A 7 -6.23 -20.54 2.85
CA ILE A 7 -6.31 -19.09 2.69
C ILE A 7 -6.82 -18.41 3.97
N TRP A 8 -6.16 -17.32 4.37
CA TRP A 8 -6.61 -16.45 5.46
C TRP A 8 -7.38 -15.29 4.85
N ILE A 9 -8.71 -15.30 5.01
CA ILE A 9 -9.53 -14.09 4.86
C ILE A 9 -9.49 -13.39 6.21
N ALA A 10 -8.63 -12.39 6.35
CA ALA A 10 -8.74 -11.46 7.45
C ALA A 10 -9.66 -10.32 7.01
N ALA A 11 -10.73 -10.09 7.78
CA ALA A 11 -11.26 -8.73 7.88
C ALA A 11 -10.07 -7.82 8.16
N VAL A 12 -10.01 -6.64 7.52
CA VAL A 12 -9.13 -5.54 7.92
C VAL A 12 -8.99 -5.64 9.45
N PRO A 13 -7.76 -5.84 10.00
CA PRO A 13 -7.62 -6.09 11.43
C PRO A 13 -8.48 -5.04 12.10
N SER A 14 -9.42 -5.48 12.94
CA SER A 14 -10.35 -4.60 13.61
C SER A 14 -9.53 -3.43 14.09
N LEU A 15 -9.68 -2.25 13.49
CA LEU A 15 -9.20 -1.06 14.14
C LEU A 15 -10.21 -0.89 15.27
N GLY A 16 -10.03 -1.67 16.35
CA GLY A 16 -10.75 -1.40 17.57
C GLY A 16 -10.52 0.07 17.90
N PRO A 17 -11.42 0.72 18.65
CA PRO A 17 -11.21 2.11 19.08
C PRO A 17 -9.87 2.34 19.79
N GLU A 18 -9.20 1.26 20.23
CA GLU A 18 -7.90 1.24 20.90
C GLU A 18 -6.72 0.83 20.01
N ASP A 19 -6.94 0.36 18.77
CA ASP A 19 -5.87 -0.07 17.86
C ASP A 19 -5.31 1.13 17.07
N VAL A 20 -4.06 1.49 17.35
CA VAL A 20 -3.36 2.58 16.66
C VAL A 20 -2.57 2.01 15.50
N GLY A 21 -2.79 2.50 14.28
CA GLY A 21 -2.10 2.05 13.07
C GLY A 21 -1.86 3.17 12.07
N VAL A 22 -1.25 2.83 10.93
CA VAL A 22 -0.96 3.78 9.86
C VAL A 22 -1.96 3.57 8.73
N LEU A 23 -2.71 4.63 8.42
CA LEU A 23 -3.58 4.71 7.25
C LEU A 23 -2.95 5.66 6.22
N LEU A 24 -2.78 5.17 5.00
CA LEU A 24 -2.36 5.95 3.84
C LEU A 24 -3.52 6.03 2.85
N ALA A 25 -3.74 7.19 2.27
CA ALA A 25 -4.73 7.39 1.21
C ALA A 25 -4.03 7.61 -0.13
N VAL A 26 -4.61 7.06 -1.20
CA VAL A 26 -4.17 7.25 -2.58
C VAL A 26 -5.34 7.74 -3.42
N ASP A 27 -5.16 8.90 -4.04
CA ASP A 27 -6.12 9.46 -4.98
C ASP A 27 -5.94 8.81 -6.36
N THR A 28 -6.94 8.03 -6.76
CA THR A 28 -6.99 7.31 -8.03
C THR A 28 -7.13 8.21 -9.25
N THR A 29 -7.48 9.49 -9.05
CA THR A 29 -7.65 10.52 -10.10
C THR A 29 -6.46 11.47 -10.19
N SER A 30 -5.47 11.31 -9.32
CA SER A 30 -4.30 12.17 -9.24
C SER A 30 -3.42 12.10 -10.48
N ALA A 31 -2.80 13.24 -10.80
CA ALA A 31 -1.77 13.33 -11.82
C ALA A 31 -0.37 12.94 -11.29
N ASP A 32 -0.22 12.76 -9.97
CA ASP A 32 1.04 12.37 -9.35
C ASP A 32 1.53 11.01 -9.89
N PRO A 33 2.76 10.91 -10.42
CA PRO A 33 3.27 9.64 -10.95
C PRO A 33 3.22 8.50 -9.94
N GLY A 34 3.53 8.78 -8.67
CA GLY A 34 3.53 7.81 -7.59
C GLY A 34 2.14 7.25 -7.33
N GLU A 35 1.13 8.11 -7.20
CA GLU A 35 -0.27 7.68 -7.01
C GLU A 35 -0.80 6.90 -8.22
N ARG A 36 -0.44 7.31 -9.44
CA ARG A 36 -0.79 6.57 -10.66
C ARG A 36 -0.14 5.19 -10.73
N ALA A 37 1.12 5.07 -10.32
CA ALA A 37 1.82 3.78 -10.27
C ALA A 37 1.23 2.86 -9.19
N VAL A 38 0.89 3.40 -8.01
CA VAL A 38 0.24 2.64 -6.94
C VAL A 38 -1.14 2.16 -7.39
N ASN A 39 -1.93 3.01 -8.06
CA ASN A 39 -3.22 2.61 -8.62
C ASN A 39 -3.07 1.46 -9.64
N ALA A 40 -2.09 1.54 -10.56
CA ALA A 40 -1.80 0.46 -11.49
C ALA A 40 -1.43 -0.85 -10.78
N LEU A 41 -0.67 -0.79 -9.68
CA LEU A 41 -0.31 -1.95 -8.87
C LEU A 41 -1.51 -2.56 -8.13
N LEU A 42 -2.41 -1.72 -7.60
CA LEU A 42 -3.65 -2.19 -6.97
C LEU A 42 -4.54 -2.93 -7.96
N GLY A 43 -4.64 -2.44 -9.21
CA GLY A 43 -5.34 -3.12 -10.29
C GLY A 43 -4.63 -4.37 -10.84
N TYR A 44 -3.36 -4.57 -10.52
CA TYR A 44 -2.54 -5.71 -10.95
C TYR A 44 -2.59 -6.89 -9.97
N GLY A 45 -3.23 -6.74 -8.81
CA GLY A 45 -3.31 -7.78 -7.78
C GLY A 45 -3.60 -9.18 -8.36
N HIS A 46 -3.06 -10.19 -7.70
CA HIS A 46 -3.29 -11.56 -8.14
C HIS A 46 -4.73 -11.98 -7.77
N GLU A 47 -5.51 -12.42 -8.76
CA GLU A 47 -6.83 -13.02 -8.49
C GLU A 47 -6.60 -14.31 -7.68
N GLY A 48 -7.04 -14.28 -6.43
CA GLY A 48 -7.14 -15.43 -5.54
C GLY A 48 -8.48 -16.15 -5.71
N GLU A 49 -8.87 -16.94 -4.72
CA GLU A 49 -10.19 -17.58 -4.72
C GLU A 49 -11.31 -16.53 -4.58
N GLU A 50 -12.44 -16.74 -5.26
CA GLU A 50 -13.64 -15.91 -5.18
C GLU A 50 -13.49 -14.43 -5.63
N GLY A 51 -12.57 -14.15 -6.55
CA GLY A 51 -12.39 -12.78 -7.10
C GLY A 51 -11.69 -11.82 -6.13
N VAL A 52 -11.01 -12.35 -5.11
CA VAL A 52 -10.23 -11.58 -4.14
C VAL A 52 -8.84 -11.29 -4.72
N PHE A 53 -8.49 -10.02 -4.86
CA PHE A 53 -7.18 -9.61 -5.35
C PHE A 53 -6.19 -9.50 -4.18
N HIS A 54 -5.07 -10.24 -4.25
CA HIS A 54 -4.00 -10.14 -3.26
C HIS A 54 -2.77 -9.47 -3.84
N LEU A 55 -2.20 -8.54 -3.06
CA LEU A 55 -0.85 -8.04 -3.27
C LEU A 55 0.11 -8.93 -2.51
N LEU A 56 1.11 -9.47 -3.19
CA LEU A 56 2.22 -10.18 -2.56
C LEU A 56 3.18 -9.17 -1.91
N PRO A 57 4.00 -9.60 -0.94
CA PRO A 57 4.95 -8.71 -0.26
C PRO A 57 5.92 -7.97 -1.20
N HIS A 58 6.16 -8.51 -2.39
CA HIS A 58 7.02 -7.91 -3.43
C HIS A 58 6.26 -7.02 -4.42
N ASP A 59 4.93 -7.10 -4.44
CA ASP A 59 4.12 -6.30 -5.35
C ASP A 59 4.00 -4.86 -4.87
N LEU A 60 3.73 -4.68 -3.57
CA LEU A 60 3.67 -3.38 -2.92
C LEU A 60 3.90 -3.55 -1.42
N ALA A 61 4.85 -2.78 -0.88
CA ALA A 61 5.16 -2.75 0.54
C ALA A 61 5.30 -1.30 1.04
N ALA A 62 5.28 -1.13 2.36
CA ALA A 62 5.56 0.16 3.00
C ALA A 62 6.88 0.10 3.76
N ARG A 63 7.62 1.21 3.77
CA ARG A 63 8.82 1.41 4.60
C ARG A 63 8.65 2.59 5.53
N TYR A 64 8.94 2.38 6.79
CA TYR A 64 8.94 3.45 7.78
C TYR A 64 10.32 4.13 7.86
N ALA A 65 10.30 5.46 7.97
CA ALA A 65 11.46 6.22 8.40
C ALA A 65 11.06 7.18 9.52
N ARG A 66 11.86 7.22 10.58
CA ARG A 66 11.61 8.02 11.77
C ARG A 66 12.66 9.09 11.94
N ALA A 67 12.18 10.29 12.26
CA ALA A 67 12.98 11.35 12.86
C ALA A 67 12.24 11.84 14.12
N PRO A 68 12.92 12.53 15.05
CA PRO A 68 12.26 13.09 16.23
C PRO A 68 11.02 13.91 15.84
N GLY A 69 9.84 13.49 16.32
CA GLY A 69 8.55 14.14 16.05
C GLY A 69 8.02 13.98 14.62
N ARG A 70 8.55 13.03 13.82
CA ARG A 70 8.10 12.81 12.45
C ARG A 70 8.09 11.33 12.07
N LEU A 71 6.99 10.91 11.45
CA LEU A 71 6.89 9.63 10.75
C LEU A 71 6.85 9.89 9.25
N ALA A 72 7.66 9.14 8.49
CA ALA A 72 7.54 9.06 7.05
C ALA A 72 7.23 7.62 6.65
N VAL A 73 6.31 7.47 5.70
CA VAL A 73 5.92 6.19 5.11
C VAL A 73 6.22 6.28 3.63
N THR A 74 6.98 5.32 3.12
CA THR A 74 7.32 5.23 1.70
C THR A 74 6.74 3.95 1.13
N LEU A 75 5.87 4.04 0.14
CA LEU A 75 5.43 2.90 -0.65
C LEU A 75 6.53 2.50 -1.62
N VAL A 76 6.84 1.22 -1.66
CA VAL A 76 7.88 0.63 -2.49
C VAL A 76 7.36 -0.61 -3.22
N THR A 77 7.92 -0.89 -4.39
CA THR A 77 7.64 -2.11 -5.17
C THR A 77 8.95 -2.65 -5.76
N ALA A 78 9.00 -3.92 -6.14
CA ALA A 78 10.13 -4.46 -6.88
C ALA A 78 10.17 -3.90 -8.32
N ARG A 79 11.37 -3.65 -8.86
CA ARG A 79 11.59 -3.13 -10.22
C ARG A 79 10.93 -4.01 -11.28
N ALA A 80 11.02 -5.33 -11.14
CA ALA A 80 10.39 -6.27 -12.06
C ALA A 80 8.87 -6.12 -12.07
N VAL A 81 8.24 -5.96 -10.91
CA VAL A 81 6.79 -5.77 -10.78
C VAL A 81 6.39 -4.44 -11.42
N LEU A 82 7.08 -3.35 -11.09
CA LEU A 82 6.80 -2.03 -11.65
C LEU A 82 6.90 -2.04 -13.18
N THR A 83 7.97 -2.64 -13.73
CA THR A 83 8.19 -2.75 -15.18
C THR A 83 7.08 -3.55 -15.85
N ARG A 84 6.64 -4.65 -15.23
CA ARG A 84 5.53 -5.46 -15.72
C ARG A 84 4.21 -4.71 -15.69
N CYS A 85 3.89 -4.05 -14.58
CA CYS A 85 2.62 -3.33 -14.40
C CYS A 85 2.51 -2.11 -15.33
N LEU A 86 3.64 -1.44 -15.61
CA LEU A 86 3.69 -0.24 -16.43
C LEU A 86 4.20 -0.50 -17.85
N ALA A 87 4.20 -1.75 -18.32
CA ALA A 87 4.68 -2.11 -19.64
C ALA A 87 3.95 -1.34 -20.77
N GLU A 88 2.65 -1.06 -20.59
CA GLU A 88 1.83 -0.28 -21.53
C GLU A 88 1.92 1.25 -21.30
N HIS A 89 2.64 1.68 -20.26
CA HIS A 89 2.77 3.08 -19.86
C HIS A 89 4.24 3.50 -19.72
N PRO A 90 5.05 3.42 -20.79
CA PRO A 90 6.50 3.66 -20.72
C PRO A 90 6.87 5.08 -20.25
N GLY A 91 6.02 6.08 -20.55
CA GLY A 91 6.22 7.44 -20.06
C GLY A 91 6.09 7.56 -18.54
N LEU A 92 5.20 6.78 -17.93
CA LEU A 92 5.06 6.74 -16.46
C LEU A 92 6.20 5.93 -15.84
N LEU A 93 6.61 4.82 -16.45
CA LEU A 93 7.73 4.02 -15.97
C LEU A 93 9.04 4.84 -15.89
N ALA A 94 9.26 5.74 -16.85
CA ALA A 94 10.44 6.60 -16.89
C ALA A 94 10.56 7.58 -15.70
N GLU A 95 9.45 7.92 -15.03
CA GLU A 95 9.45 8.77 -13.82
C GLU A 95 10.18 8.10 -12.65
N PHE A 96 10.35 6.77 -12.69
CA PHE A 96 10.95 5.97 -11.62
C PHE A 96 12.41 5.56 -11.92
N GLY A 97 13.07 6.35 -12.77
CA GLY A 97 14.48 6.16 -13.11
C GLY A 97 14.73 5.15 -14.22
N PRO A 98 16.01 4.93 -14.57
CA PRO A 98 16.38 3.96 -15.59
C PRO A 98 16.06 2.52 -15.16
N PRO A 99 16.06 1.56 -16.09
CA PRO A 99 16.02 0.14 -15.74
C PRO A 99 17.13 -0.20 -14.74
N GLY A 100 16.78 -0.93 -13.70
CA GLY A 100 17.69 -1.42 -12.66
C GLY A 100 17.61 -2.93 -12.53
N ASP A 101 18.24 -3.47 -11.50
CA ASP A 101 18.12 -4.89 -11.16
C ASP A 101 16.67 -5.24 -10.82
N ASP A 102 16.19 -6.42 -11.23
CA ASP A 102 14.80 -6.85 -11.04
C ASP A 102 14.37 -6.88 -9.56
N ASP A 103 15.31 -7.18 -8.67
CA ASP A 103 15.14 -7.23 -7.21
C ASP A 103 15.30 -5.85 -6.53
N GLU A 104 15.60 -4.79 -7.29
CA GLU A 104 15.71 -3.43 -6.76
C GLU A 104 14.34 -2.96 -6.25
N TRP A 105 14.30 -2.41 -5.04
CA TRP A 105 13.11 -1.78 -4.49
C TRP A 105 13.01 -0.32 -4.93
N VAL A 106 11.93 -0.01 -5.63
CA VAL A 106 11.67 1.29 -6.23
C VAL A 106 10.68 2.08 -5.36
N PRO A 107 11.05 3.27 -4.85
CA PRO A 107 10.12 4.12 -4.12
C PRO A 107 9.10 4.76 -5.07
N LEU A 108 7.83 4.65 -4.71
CA LEU A 108 6.70 5.14 -5.50
C LEU A 108 6.13 6.43 -4.92
N LEU A 109 5.82 6.41 -3.63
CA LEU A 109 5.11 7.47 -2.95
C LEU A 109 5.65 7.64 -1.55
N ARG A 110 5.92 8.88 -1.14
CA ARG A 110 6.30 9.21 0.23
C ARG A 110 5.30 10.18 0.83
N ARG A 111 4.87 9.89 2.05
CA ARG A 111 4.05 10.78 2.88
C ARG A 111 4.68 10.94 4.25
N GLU A 112 4.59 12.14 4.81
CA GLU A 112 5.16 12.47 6.10
C GLU A 112 4.13 13.15 7.00
N LEU A 113 4.17 12.83 8.29
CA LEU A 113 3.31 13.42 9.31
C LEU A 113 4.16 13.84 10.51
N ALA A 114 3.90 15.03 11.04
CA ALA A 114 4.42 15.44 12.34
C ALA A 114 3.65 14.69 13.43
N THR A 115 4.32 13.76 14.09
CA THR A 115 3.72 12.89 15.11
C THR A 115 4.81 12.26 15.97
N ASP A 116 4.49 12.04 17.25
CA ASP A 116 5.29 11.23 18.16
C ASP A 116 4.94 9.74 18.08
N PHE A 117 3.83 9.36 17.44
CA PHE A 117 3.37 7.97 17.26
C PHE A 117 4.50 7.06 16.78
N VAL A 118 4.74 5.95 17.47
CA VAL A 118 5.70 4.91 17.08
C VAL A 118 4.89 3.68 16.65
N PRO A 119 4.98 3.22 15.39
CA PRO A 119 4.36 1.96 14.98
C PRO A 119 4.82 0.83 15.90
N ALA A 120 3.88 0.08 16.45
CA ALA A 120 4.21 -1.02 17.34
C ALA A 120 4.89 -2.14 16.54
N GLU A 121 5.95 -2.74 17.09
CA GLU A 121 6.43 -4.02 16.59
C GLU A 121 5.53 -5.11 17.19
N ARG A 122 4.93 -5.96 16.34
CA ARG A 122 4.17 -7.14 16.78
C ARG A 122 5.02 -8.36 16.51
N ASP A 123 5.40 -9.06 17.57
CA ASP A 123 6.30 -10.23 17.50
C ASP A 123 7.67 -9.93 16.85
N GLY A 124 8.13 -8.67 16.91
CA GLY A 124 9.36 -8.21 16.29
C GLY A 124 9.22 -7.78 14.83
N GLU A 125 8.01 -7.82 14.27
CA GLU A 125 7.71 -7.39 12.91
C GLU A 125 7.01 -6.02 12.90
N PRO A 126 7.31 -5.13 11.95
CA PRO A 126 6.65 -3.83 11.82
C PRO A 126 5.13 -3.96 11.58
N GLN A 127 4.33 -3.09 12.20
CA GLN A 127 2.89 -3.05 11.98
C GLN A 127 2.54 -2.72 10.52
N VAL A 128 1.57 -3.47 9.97
CA VAL A 128 1.03 -3.29 8.62
C VAL A 128 0.53 -1.85 8.38
N VAL A 129 0.64 -1.40 7.12
CA VAL A 129 0.02 -0.15 6.66
C VAL A 129 -1.29 -0.48 5.98
N LEU A 130 -2.35 0.23 6.36
CA LEU A 130 -3.60 0.21 5.61
C LEU A 130 -3.52 1.25 4.49
N LEU A 131 -3.81 0.84 3.27
CA LEU A 131 -3.87 1.70 2.11
C LEU A 131 -5.32 1.77 1.62
N ILE A 132 -5.89 2.97 1.56
CA ILE A 132 -7.22 3.21 0.98
C ILE A 132 -7.05 3.93 -0.36
N ASP A 133 -7.62 3.35 -1.42
CA ASP A 133 -7.76 4.00 -2.71
C ASP A 133 -9.15 4.64 -2.84
N HIS A 134 -9.18 5.91 -3.25
CA HIS A 134 -10.41 6.67 -3.41
C HIS A 134 -10.29 7.63 -4.58
N ALA A 135 -11.42 8.17 -5.06
CA ALA A 135 -11.42 9.17 -6.12
C ALA A 135 -11.35 10.60 -5.56
N GLY A 136 -10.47 11.43 -6.13
CA GLY A 136 -10.28 12.83 -5.76
C GLY A 136 -9.54 12.98 -4.42
N PRO A 137 -9.27 14.21 -3.94
CA PRO A 137 -8.61 14.41 -2.66
C PRO A 137 -9.53 14.06 -1.48
N ALA A 138 -9.02 13.33 -0.49
CA ALA A 138 -9.75 13.03 0.74
C ALA A 138 -9.70 14.22 1.69
N ALA A 139 -10.84 14.61 2.29
CA ALA A 139 -10.84 15.68 3.28
C ALA A 139 -10.57 15.17 4.70
N SER A 140 -10.87 13.91 5.01
CA SER A 140 -10.57 13.30 6.31
C SER A 140 -10.51 11.77 6.31
N ALA A 141 -9.94 11.18 7.36
CA ALA A 141 -9.96 9.73 7.58
C ALA A 141 -11.39 9.17 7.75
N ALA A 142 -12.29 9.94 8.37
CA ALA A 142 -13.68 9.52 8.55
C ALA A 142 -14.42 9.38 7.21
N GLU A 143 -14.15 10.29 6.27
CA GLU A 143 -14.71 10.22 4.92
C GLU A 143 -14.17 9.02 4.14
N LEU A 144 -12.87 8.72 4.26
CA LEU A 144 -12.26 7.54 3.64
C LEU A 144 -12.88 6.23 4.13
N ILE A 145 -13.08 6.12 5.45
CA ILE A 145 -13.71 4.95 6.06
C ILE A 145 -15.17 4.84 5.59
N ALA A 146 -15.92 5.94 5.58
CA ALA A 146 -17.29 5.95 5.10
C ALA A 146 -17.40 5.55 3.61
N ALA A 147 -16.46 6.01 2.76
CA ALA A 147 -16.40 5.62 1.35
C ALA A 147 -16.12 4.12 1.19
N PHE A 148 -15.23 3.55 2.01
CA PHE A 148 -14.99 2.11 2.03
C PHE A 148 -16.24 1.33 2.47
N GLU A 149 -16.91 1.77 3.54
CA GLU A 149 -18.16 1.15 4.00
C GLU A 149 -19.29 1.23 2.97
N ALA A 150 -19.32 2.29 2.14
CA ALA A 150 -20.24 2.46 1.04
C ALA A 150 -19.86 1.64 -0.22
N GLY A 151 -18.68 1.01 -0.25
CA GLY A 151 -18.15 0.29 -1.41
C GLY A 151 -17.62 1.19 -2.53
N GLU A 152 -17.35 2.46 -2.22
CA GLU A 152 -16.84 3.47 -3.15
C GLU A 152 -15.31 3.60 -3.12
N ALA A 153 -14.66 2.97 -2.13
CA ALA A 153 -13.22 2.91 -1.95
C ALA A 153 -12.78 1.46 -1.69
N GLY A 154 -11.55 1.11 -2.07
CA GLY A 154 -10.92 -0.15 -1.72
C GLY A 154 -9.98 0.00 -0.51
N VAL A 155 -9.63 -1.14 0.09
CA VAL A 155 -8.61 -1.21 1.15
C VAL A 155 -7.62 -2.33 0.79
N ALA A 156 -6.34 -2.01 0.83
CA ALA A 156 -5.25 -2.98 0.81
C ALA A 156 -4.49 -2.97 2.12
N VAL A 157 -4.06 -4.15 2.57
CA VAL A 157 -3.17 -4.31 3.74
C VAL A 157 -1.77 -4.54 3.22
N LEU A 158 -0.85 -3.64 3.54
CA LEU A 158 0.54 -3.71 3.10
C LEU A 158 1.43 -4.18 4.23
N ASN A 159 2.35 -5.09 3.90
CA ASN A 159 3.45 -5.41 4.79
C ASN A 159 4.33 -4.17 4.96
N ALA A 160 4.82 -3.99 6.19
CA ALA A 160 5.84 -3.01 6.49
C ALA A 160 7.23 -3.69 6.52
N GLN A 161 8.20 -3.05 5.89
CA GLN A 161 9.61 -3.45 5.81
C GLN A 161 10.52 -2.44 6.51
#